data_AF-A0A498F4C7-F1
#
_entry.id   AF-A0A498F4C7-F1
#
_cell.length_a   1.000
_cell.length_b   1.000
_cell.length_c   1.000
_cell.angle_alpha   90.00
_cell.angle_beta   90.00
_cell.angle_gamma   90.00
#
_symmetry.space_group_name_H-M   'P 1'
#
loop_
_entity.id
_entity.type
_entity.pdbx_description
1 polymer ?
#
loop_
_entity_poly.entity_id
_entity_poly.type
_entity_poly.pdbx_seq_one_letter_code
_entity_poly.pdbx_strand_id
1 'polypeptide(L)'
;LVNGTGGGGGTGAGDDGSTSEINPPQEDQDVILTGTTATNGNDAARISLNNTGTERVVTSFRVSFYYPDQGGNGAETASFNGSPAQNVGADQYTLGPDRVTLPSDATTDITIDFAANKNLDTRGDFFILTVQFDDGEFATYFVAVP
;
A
#
# COMPACT_ATOMS: atom_id res chain seq x y z
N LEU A 1 35.70 4.13 -44.13
CA LEU A 1 36.23 5.11 -43.16
C LEU A 1 35.55 4.87 -41.82
N VAL A 2 36.36 4.85 -40.77
CA VAL A 2 36.08 4.88 -39.32
C VAL A 2 35.38 3.66 -38.70
N ASN A 3 36.22 2.92 -37.98
CA ASN A 3 35.98 1.87 -37.00
C ASN A 3 35.57 2.52 -35.65
N GLY A 4 34.71 1.87 -34.86
CA GLY A 4 34.26 2.41 -33.58
C GLY A 4 33.59 1.38 -32.68
N THR A 5 34.37 0.42 -32.21
CA THR A 5 34.05 -0.52 -31.12
C THR A 5 33.98 0.23 -29.79
N GLY A 6 32.95 -0.02 -28.97
CA GLY A 6 32.89 0.53 -27.62
C GLY A 6 31.79 -0.09 -26.76
N GLY A 7 32.17 -0.47 -25.53
CA GLY A 7 31.27 -0.83 -24.43
C GLY A 7 31.21 -2.33 -24.20
N GLY A 8 31.92 -2.95 -23.24
CA GLY A 8 32.29 -2.46 -21.92
C GLY A 8 31.47 -3.26 -20.92
N GLY A 9 32.02 -4.39 -20.47
CA GLY A 9 31.42 -5.23 -19.44
C GLY A 9 31.35 -4.51 -18.10
N GLY A 10 30.23 -4.68 -17.41
CA GLY A 10 30.03 -4.26 -16.03
C GLY A 10 29.12 -5.27 -15.35
N THR A 11 29.70 -6.20 -14.60
CA THR A 11 28.99 -7.03 -13.62
C THR A 11 28.70 -6.15 -12.41
N GLY A 12 27.49 -5.59 -12.35
CA GLY A 12 26.98 -4.89 -11.17
C GLY A 12 26.14 -5.83 -10.33
N ALA A 13 26.76 -6.45 -9.31
CA ALA A 13 26.02 -6.96 -8.17
C ALA A 13 25.55 -5.74 -7.36
N GLY A 14 24.27 -5.42 -7.46
CA GLY A 14 23.58 -4.45 -6.62
C GLY A 14 22.57 -5.20 -5.77
N ASP A 15 23.00 -5.58 -4.57
CA ASP A 15 22.11 -5.79 -3.44
C ASP A 15 21.49 -4.41 -3.15
N ASP A 16 20.28 -4.15 -3.63
CA ASP A 16 19.66 -2.82 -3.57
C ASP A 16 18.88 -2.57 -2.28
N GLY A 17 18.67 -3.59 -1.44
CA GLY A 17 18.20 -3.43 -0.05
C GLY A 17 16.92 -2.60 0.12
N SER A 18 16.20 -2.32 -0.96
CA SER A 18 15.09 -1.37 -0.97
C SER A 18 13.79 -2.11 -1.24
N THR A 19 13.33 -2.86 -0.24
CA THR A 19 11.92 -3.23 -0.20
C THR A 19 11.14 -2.07 0.42
N SER A 20 10.47 -1.30 -0.45
CA SER A 20 9.12 -0.74 -0.18
C SER A 20 8.95 0.62 0.51
N GLU A 21 9.66 1.67 0.06
CA GLU A 21 9.22 3.05 0.35
C GLU A 21 9.23 3.94 -0.92
N ILE A 22 8.04 4.23 -1.45
CA ILE A 22 7.79 5.31 -2.44
C ILE A 22 6.87 6.37 -1.82
N ASN A 23 6.94 6.57 -0.50
CA ASN A 23 6.34 7.75 0.13
C ASN A 23 7.50 8.66 0.53
N PRO A 24 7.71 9.83 -0.11
CA PRO A 24 8.78 10.73 0.28
C PRO A 24 8.53 11.18 1.74
N PRO A 25 9.52 11.08 2.64
CA PRO A 25 9.32 11.45 4.03
C PRO A 25 8.94 12.93 4.13
N GLN A 26 7.85 13.22 4.86
CA GLN A 26 7.50 14.57 5.31
C GLN A 26 8.07 14.70 6.72
N GLU A 27 8.99 15.64 6.92
CA GLU A 27 9.79 15.75 8.15
C GLU A 27 8.94 15.62 9.46
N ASP A 28 9.43 14.74 10.33
CA ASP A 28 9.18 14.62 11.77
C ASP A 28 7.86 14.01 12.30
N GLN A 29 6.84 13.71 11.48
CA GLN A 29 5.59 13.05 11.95
C GLN A 29 4.97 12.09 10.92
N ASP A 30 5.77 11.15 10.42
CA ASP A 30 5.31 10.25 9.36
C ASP A 30 4.65 8.97 9.87
N VAL A 31 3.54 8.62 9.23
CA VAL A 31 2.99 7.26 9.24
C VAL A 31 3.53 6.54 8.01
N ILE A 32 4.49 5.64 8.25
CA ILE A 32 5.32 5.00 7.23
C ILE A 32 4.81 3.60 6.94
N LEU A 33 4.71 3.23 5.66
CA LEU A 33 4.50 1.84 5.27
C LEU A 33 5.81 1.07 5.45
N THR A 34 5.83 0.07 6.34
CA THR A 34 7.04 -0.68 6.69
C THR A 34 7.01 -2.15 6.26
N GLY A 35 5.86 -2.64 5.82
CA GLY A 35 5.73 -4.02 5.39
C GLY A 35 4.39 -4.31 4.74
N THR A 36 4.39 -5.31 3.87
CA THR A 36 3.22 -5.83 3.17
C THR A 36 3.34 -7.33 2.97
N THR A 37 2.24 -8.04 3.15
CA THR A 37 2.15 -9.48 2.91
C THR A 37 0.77 -9.87 2.41
N ALA A 38 0.68 -10.79 1.46
CA ALA A 38 -0.57 -11.44 1.11
C ALA A 38 -1.09 -12.33 2.28
N THR A 39 -2.39 -12.35 2.48
CA THR A 39 -3.10 -13.08 3.55
C THR A 39 -4.45 -13.62 3.05
N ASN A 40 -5.16 -14.37 3.89
CA ASN A 40 -6.51 -14.89 3.62
C ASN A 40 -6.63 -15.63 2.26
N GLY A 41 -5.86 -16.70 2.06
CA GLY A 41 -5.88 -17.43 0.79
C GLY A 41 -5.37 -16.62 -0.42
N ASN A 42 -4.69 -15.49 -0.15
CA ASN A 42 -4.23 -14.47 -1.08
C ASN A 42 -5.29 -13.47 -1.56
N ASP A 43 -6.47 -13.40 -0.93
CA ASP A 43 -7.51 -12.43 -1.26
C ASP A 43 -7.35 -11.08 -0.53
N ALA A 44 -6.41 -10.98 0.42
CA ALA A 44 -6.22 -9.79 1.24
C ALA A 44 -4.75 -9.44 1.39
N ALA A 45 -4.44 -8.15 1.52
CA ALA A 45 -3.11 -7.67 1.87
C ALA A 45 -3.11 -7.18 3.32
N ARG A 46 -2.18 -7.69 4.14
CA ARG A 46 -1.82 -7.04 5.40
C ARG A 46 -0.74 -6.02 5.13
N ILE A 47 -0.95 -4.78 5.55
CA ILE A 47 0.03 -3.70 5.51
C ILE A 47 0.41 -3.29 6.94
N SER A 48 1.66 -2.95 7.17
CA SER A 48 2.17 -2.52 8.47
C SER A 48 2.51 -1.02 8.41
N LEU A 49 1.76 -0.21 9.15
CA LEU A 49 1.97 1.24 9.23
C LEU A 49 2.67 1.58 10.54
N ASN A 50 3.88 2.15 10.46
CA ASN A 50 4.66 2.62 11.60
C ASN A 50 4.45 4.12 11.80
N ASN A 51 3.82 4.51 12.91
CA ASN A 51 3.65 5.91 13.27
C ASN A 51 4.82 6.35 14.16
N THR A 52 5.73 7.17 13.63
CA THR A 52 6.90 7.67 14.36
C THR A 52 6.64 9.00 15.06
N GLY A 53 5.44 9.56 14.89
CA GLY A 53 5.01 10.81 15.52
C GLY A 53 4.04 10.56 16.66
N THR A 54 3.18 11.54 16.92
CA THR A 54 2.09 11.42 17.90
C THR A 54 0.99 10.51 17.41
N GLU A 55 0.12 10.02 18.31
CA GLU A 55 -1.07 9.26 17.94
C GLU A 55 -1.88 9.97 16.84
N ARG A 56 -2.29 9.21 15.82
CA ARG A 56 -3.18 9.67 14.74
C ARG A 56 -4.34 8.71 14.57
N VAL A 57 -5.45 9.18 14.02
CA VAL A 57 -6.61 8.34 13.73
C VAL A 57 -6.93 8.37 12.23
N VAL A 58 -6.89 7.22 11.58
CA VAL A 58 -7.37 7.08 10.20
C VAL A 58 -8.90 7.16 10.21
N THR A 59 -9.42 8.22 9.62
CA THR A 59 -10.87 8.52 9.59
C THR A 59 -11.51 8.18 8.26
N SER A 60 -10.73 8.12 7.18
CA SER A 60 -11.23 7.81 5.85
C SER A 60 -10.18 7.06 5.03
N PHE A 61 -10.61 6.24 4.07
CA PHE A 61 -9.71 5.58 3.12
C PHE A 61 -10.23 5.62 1.68
N ARG A 62 -9.34 5.38 0.73
CA ARG A 62 -9.62 5.17 -0.68
C ARG A 62 -8.58 4.25 -1.28
N VAL A 63 -9.02 3.21 -1.98
CA VAL A 63 -8.14 2.48 -2.92
C VAL A 63 -8.38 3.09 -4.30
N SER A 64 -7.44 3.90 -4.76
CA SER A 64 -7.60 4.68 -6.00
C SER A 64 -7.26 3.87 -7.25
N PHE A 65 -6.43 2.84 -7.11
CA PHE A 65 -6.01 1.97 -8.21
C PHE A 65 -5.63 0.58 -7.71
N TYR A 66 -5.83 -0.43 -8.56
CA TYR A 66 -5.41 -1.80 -8.37
C TYR A 66 -4.84 -2.34 -9.68
N TYR A 67 -3.68 -2.99 -9.62
CA TYR A 67 -3.00 -3.61 -10.74
C TYR A 67 -2.68 -5.07 -10.42
N PRO A 68 -3.30 -6.03 -11.13
CA PRO A 68 -2.94 -7.42 -11.00
C PRO A 68 -1.69 -7.73 -11.83
N ASP A 69 -0.65 -8.32 -11.22
CA ASP A 69 0.57 -8.72 -11.92
C ASP A 69 0.35 -9.98 -12.78
N GLN A 70 -0.48 -10.92 -12.30
CA GLN A 70 -0.71 -12.21 -12.96
C GLN A 70 -1.76 -12.20 -14.09
N GLY A 71 -2.14 -11.02 -14.60
CA GLY A 71 -3.04 -10.90 -15.77
C GLY A 71 -4.50 -11.28 -15.51
N GLY A 72 -4.96 -11.22 -14.25
CA GLY A 72 -6.35 -11.43 -13.84
C GLY A 72 -7.24 -10.20 -13.97
N ASN A 73 -8.52 -10.35 -13.62
CA ASN A 73 -9.39 -9.19 -13.36
C ASN A 73 -8.91 -8.54 -12.06
N GLY A 74 -8.65 -7.24 -12.07
CA GLY A 74 -8.32 -6.51 -10.83
C GLY A 74 -9.46 -6.55 -9.81
N ALA A 75 -9.15 -6.21 -8.56
CA ALA A 75 -10.16 -6.07 -7.53
C ALA A 75 -11.16 -4.95 -7.88
N GLU A 76 -12.46 -5.25 -7.83
CA GLU A 76 -13.52 -4.24 -8.05
C GLU A 76 -13.79 -3.44 -6.78
N THR A 77 -13.60 -4.07 -5.62
CA THR A 77 -13.87 -3.45 -4.32
C THR A 77 -12.77 -3.79 -3.31
N ALA A 78 -12.59 -2.90 -2.34
CA ALA A 78 -11.68 -3.09 -1.22
C ALA A 78 -12.33 -2.61 0.09
N SER A 79 -12.09 -3.31 1.19
CA SER A 79 -12.40 -2.85 2.54
C SER A 79 -11.13 -2.58 3.34
N PHE A 80 -11.21 -1.63 4.26
CA PHE A 80 -10.12 -1.23 5.14
C PHE A 80 -10.41 -1.71 6.55
N ASN A 81 -9.63 -2.67 7.02
CA ASN A 81 -9.65 -3.20 8.38
C ASN A 81 -11.04 -3.64 8.87
N GLY A 82 -11.79 -4.34 8.00
CA GLY A 82 -13.15 -4.80 8.30
C GLY A 82 -14.27 -3.78 8.05
N SER A 83 -13.96 -2.59 7.52
CA SER A 83 -14.97 -1.65 7.06
C SER A 83 -15.87 -2.24 5.95
N PRO A 84 -17.03 -1.63 5.64
CA PRO A 84 -17.77 -1.96 4.43
C PRO A 84 -16.90 -1.80 3.17
N ALA A 85 -17.05 -2.72 2.22
CA ALA A 85 -16.32 -2.70 0.95
C ALA A 85 -16.71 -1.49 0.09
N GLN A 86 -15.71 -0.85 -0.50
CA GLN A 86 -15.83 0.32 -1.36
C GLN A 86 -15.30 0.01 -2.75
N ASN A 87 -15.89 0.60 -3.78
CA ASN A 87 -15.41 0.42 -5.15
C ASN A 87 -13.99 0.99 -5.30
N VAL A 88 -13.09 0.23 -5.92
CA VAL A 88 -11.77 0.71 -6.31
C VAL A 88 -11.94 1.86 -7.31
N GLY A 89 -11.22 2.96 -7.09
CA GLY A 89 -11.29 4.17 -7.90
C GLY A 89 -12.39 5.17 -7.50
N ALA A 90 -13.33 4.79 -6.63
CA ALA A 90 -14.36 5.70 -6.11
C ALA A 90 -13.78 6.81 -5.21
N ASP A 91 -14.63 7.75 -4.79
CA ASP A 91 -14.26 8.82 -3.87
C ASP A 91 -13.87 8.30 -2.48
N GLN A 92 -13.27 9.18 -1.66
CA GLN A 92 -12.87 8.86 -0.29
C GLN A 92 -14.08 8.40 0.55
N TYR A 93 -13.94 7.29 1.27
CA TYR A 93 -14.96 6.77 2.17
C TYR A 93 -14.63 7.05 3.64
N THR A 94 -15.58 7.63 4.38
CA THR A 94 -15.45 7.89 5.81
C THR A 94 -15.76 6.64 6.63
N LEU A 95 -14.80 6.21 7.46
CA LEU A 95 -14.86 4.99 8.26
C LEU A 95 -15.85 5.07 9.42
N GLY A 96 -16.14 6.26 9.95
CA GLY A 96 -17.05 6.44 11.08
C GLY A 96 -16.66 5.59 12.29
N PRO A 97 -17.47 4.60 12.72
CA PRO A 97 -17.12 3.71 13.82
C PRO A 97 -15.92 2.78 13.52
N ASP A 98 -15.61 2.52 12.24
CA ASP A 98 -14.53 1.63 11.79
C ASP A 98 -13.17 2.35 11.68
N ARG A 99 -13.08 3.56 12.25
CA ARG A 99 -11.83 4.34 12.29
C ARG A 99 -10.73 3.56 13.01
N VAL A 100 -9.50 3.76 12.59
CA VAL A 100 -8.35 3.05 13.15
C VAL A 100 -7.40 4.01 13.84
N THR A 101 -7.11 3.76 15.11
CA THR A 101 -6.08 4.49 15.86
C THR A 101 -4.71 3.90 15.55
N LEU A 102 -3.76 4.77 15.22
CA LEU A 102 -2.35 4.47 15.04
C LEU A 102 -1.59 5.05 16.26
N PRO A 103 -1.23 4.24 17.27
CA PRO A 103 -0.58 4.74 18.47
C PRO A 103 0.78 5.39 18.17
N SER A 104 1.20 6.32 19.03
CA SER A 104 2.55 6.93 18.99
C SER A 104 3.63 5.86 19.07
N ASP A 105 4.69 6.02 18.26
CA ASP A 105 5.90 5.18 18.27
C ASP A 105 5.60 3.67 18.12
N ALA A 106 4.58 3.33 17.33
CA ALA A 106 4.09 1.97 17.19
C ALA A 106 3.76 1.60 15.74
N THR A 107 3.94 0.32 15.44
CA THR A 107 3.48 -0.29 14.19
C THR A 107 2.09 -0.90 14.38
N THR A 108 1.18 -0.58 13.46
CA THR A 108 -0.18 -1.12 13.41
C THR A 108 -0.37 -1.91 12.11
N ASP A 109 -0.80 -3.16 12.23
CA ASP A 109 -1.18 -3.98 11.09
C ASP A 109 -2.61 -3.67 10.66
N ILE A 110 -2.79 -3.35 9.39
CA ILE A 110 -4.06 -3.05 8.74
C ILE A 110 -4.31 -4.10 7.68
N THR A 111 -5.52 -4.64 7.62
CA THR A 111 -5.91 -5.57 6.55
C THR A 111 -6.68 -4.80 5.47
N ILE A 112 -6.27 -4.97 4.21
CA ILE A 112 -7.01 -4.55 3.03
C ILE A 112 -7.57 -5.81 2.39
N ASP A 113 -8.86 -6.04 2.53
CA ASP A 113 -9.52 -7.17 1.89
C ASP A 113 -10.04 -6.74 0.52
N PHE A 114 -9.66 -7.48 -0.51
CA PHE A 114 -10.15 -7.25 -1.86
C PHE A 114 -11.30 -8.20 -2.14
N ALA A 115 -12.49 -7.64 -2.37
CA ALA A 115 -13.62 -8.44 -2.81
C ALA A 115 -13.61 -8.50 -4.34
N ALA A 116 -13.32 -9.70 -4.85
CA ALA A 116 -13.71 -10.13 -6.17
C ALA A 116 -14.74 -11.26 -6.03
N ASN A 117 -15.59 -11.43 -7.05
CA ASN A 117 -16.49 -12.58 -7.14
C ASN A 117 -15.75 -13.94 -7.30
N LYS A 118 -14.42 -13.98 -7.12
CA LYS A 118 -13.51 -15.13 -7.34
C LYS A 118 -12.23 -14.94 -6.52
N ASN A 119 -11.67 -16.02 -5.97
CA ASN A 119 -10.36 -16.12 -5.29
C ASN A 119 -9.26 -15.38 -6.10
N LEU A 120 -9.01 -14.14 -5.72
CA LEU A 120 -7.96 -13.27 -6.22
C LEU A 120 -6.62 -13.79 -5.68
N ASP A 121 -5.57 -13.72 -6.50
CA ASP A 121 -4.21 -13.97 -6.02
C ASP A 121 -3.48 -12.63 -5.93
N THR A 122 -3.49 -12.02 -4.76
CA THR A 122 -2.86 -10.70 -4.53
C THR A 122 -1.33 -10.74 -4.57
N ARG A 123 -0.68 -11.89 -4.72
CA ARG A 123 0.79 -11.97 -4.76
C ARG A 123 1.34 -11.38 -6.04
N GLY A 124 2.30 -10.47 -5.90
CA GLY A 124 2.85 -9.66 -6.98
C GLY A 124 2.01 -8.42 -7.31
N ASP A 125 0.78 -8.31 -6.77
CA ASP A 125 -0.12 -7.23 -7.14
C ASP A 125 0.29 -5.90 -6.52
N PHE A 126 -0.22 -4.83 -7.12
CA PHE A 126 0.07 -3.47 -6.71
C PHE A 126 -1.23 -2.66 -6.55
N PHE A 127 -1.31 -1.84 -5.50
CA PHE A 127 -2.44 -0.93 -5.33
C PHE A 127 -2.02 0.40 -4.69
N ILE A 128 -2.85 1.43 -4.88
CA ILE A 128 -2.64 2.75 -4.29
C ILE A 128 -3.69 2.99 -3.22
N LEU A 129 -3.25 3.13 -1.98
CA LEU A 129 -4.09 3.42 -0.81
C LEU A 129 -3.87 4.87 -0.37
N THR A 130 -4.94 5.65 -0.30
CA THR A 130 -4.92 6.97 0.33
C THR A 130 -5.74 6.93 1.61
N VAL A 131 -5.18 7.40 2.71
CA VAL A 131 -5.87 7.56 4.00
C VAL A 131 -5.95 9.04 4.36
N GLN A 132 -6.97 9.40 5.14
CA GLN A 132 -7.09 10.71 5.77
C GLN A 132 -7.03 10.55 7.28
N PHE A 133 -6.23 11.38 7.94
CA PHE A 133 -6.13 11.45 9.40
C PHE A 133 -7.18 12.40 10.00
N ASP A 134 -7.29 12.42 11.31
CA ASP A 134 -8.28 13.19 12.07
C ASP A 134 -8.04 14.70 12.06
N ASP A 135 -6.80 15.13 11.81
CA ASP A 135 -6.44 16.54 11.55
C ASP A 135 -6.73 16.99 10.11
N GLY A 136 -7.17 16.07 9.25
CA GLY A 136 -7.50 16.31 7.85
C GLY A 136 -6.35 16.10 6.87
N GLU A 137 -5.15 15.77 7.33
CA GLU A 137 -4.01 15.44 6.46
C GLU A 137 -4.25 14.12 5.71
N PHE A 138 -3.65 13.99 4.52
CA PHE A 138 -3.72 12.79 3.70
C PHE A 138 -2.33 12.15 3.55
N ALA A 139 -2.28 10.82 3.62
CA ALA A 139 -1.13 10.03 3.22
C ALA A 139 -1.51 9.08 2.09
N THR A 140 -0.62 8.93 1.10
CA THR A 140 -0.81 7.99 -0.02
C THR A 140 0.32 6.98 -0.06
N TYR A 141 -0.04 5.71 -0.08
CA TYR A 141 0.85 4.57 -0.09
C TYR A 141 0.76 3.84 -1.42
N PHE A 142 1.92 3.61 -2.02
CA PHE A 142 2.07 2.73 -3.18
C PHE A 142 2.46 1.36 -2.66
N VAL A 143 1.51 0.44 -2.69
CA VAL A 143 1.63 -0.86 -2.02
C VAL A 143 1.92 -1.93 -3.04
N ALA A 144 3.12 -2.53 -2.95
CA ALA A 144 3.44 -3.78 -3.63
C ALA A 144 3.24 -4.95 -2.67
N VAL A 145 2.50 -5.96 -3.11
CA VAL A 145 2.22 -7.17 -2.32
C VAL A 145 3.17 -8.27 -2.80
N PRO A 146 4.11 -8.75 -1.96
CA PRO A 146 5.04 -9.81 -2.34
C PRO A 146 4.38 -11.20 -2.40
#